data_AF-A0A0M8VLE0-F1
#
_entry.id   AF-A0A0M8VLE0-F1
#
_cell.length_a   1.000
_cell.length_b   1.000
_cell.length_c   1.000
_cell.angle_alpha   90.00
_cell.angle_beta   90.00
_cell.angle_gamma   90.00
#
_symmetry.space_group_name_H-M   'P 1'
#
loop_
_entity.id
_entity.type
_entity.pdbx_description
1 polymer ?
#
loop_
_entity_poly.entity_id
_entity_poly.type
_entity_poly.pdbx_seq_one_letter_code
_entity_poly.pdbx_strand_id
1 'polypeptide(L)'
;MRVLRHWMAHGVRIFRVDNPHTKPVVFWEQVIADINATDPDVIFLAEAFTRPAMMRALAQTGFQQSYTYFTWRNTKTELTEYLTELSGESAAYMRPNFFVNTPDILHEYLQQGGRPAFEARAVLAATL
;
A
#
# COMPACT_ATOMS: atom_id res chain seq x y z
N MET A 1 -8.58 6.38 19.30
CA MET A 1 -9.60 6.50 18.23
C MET A 1 -10.18 7.91 18.03
N ARG A 2 -10.11 8.82 19.02
CA ARG A 2 -10.65 10.20 18.93
C ARG A 2 -10.24 10.99 17.67
N VAL A 3 -8.95 10.95 17.30
CA VAL A 3 -8.42 11.74 16.17
C VAL A 3 -8.96 11.24 14.83
N LEU A 4 -9.06 9.92 14.63
CA LEU A 4 -9.64 9.34 13.41
C LEU A 4 -11.12 9.72 13.29
N ARG A 5 -11.88 9.54 14.37
CA ARG A 5 -13.32 9.86 14.40
C ARG A 5 -13.61 11.34 14.17
N HIS A 6 -12.72 12.24 14.59
CA HIS A 6 -12.83 13.66 14.26
C HIS A 6 -12.80 13.89 12.75
N TRP A 7 -11.78 13.36 12.04
CA TRP A 7 -11.69 13.50 10.58
C TRP A 7 -12.83 12.78 9.84
N MET A 8 -13.26 11.64 10.35
CA MET A 8 -14.43 10.92 9.83
C MET A 8 -15.72 11.74 9.92
N ALA A 9 -15.92 12.50 11.00
CA ALA A 9 -17.05 13.42 11.13
C ALA A 9 -17.00 14.58 10.12
N HIS A 10 -15.83 14.85 9.53
CA HIS A 10 -15.62 15.79 8.43
C HIS A 10 -15.57 15.12 7.05
N GLY A 11 -16.04 13.87 6.94
CA GLY A 11 -16.16 13.16 5.66
C GLY A 11 -14.88 12.46 5.18
N VAL A 12 -13.80 12.45 5.96
CA VAL A 12 -12.59 11.69 5.61
C VAL A 12 -12.81 10.21 5.88
N ARG A 13 -12.87 9.41 4.81
CA ARG A 13 -13.09 7.95 4.89
C ARG A 13 -11.87 7.12 4.51
N ILE A 14 -10.77 7.75 4.11
CA ILE A 14 -9.54 7.04 3.70
C ILE A 14 -8.36 7.64 4.45
N PHE A 15 -7.58 6.78 5.11
CA PHE A 15 -6.39 7.15 5.85
C PHE A 15 -5.15 6.45 5.28
N ARG A 16 -4.23 7.22 4.69
CA ARG A 16 -2.86 6.75 4.43
C ARG A 16 -2.09 6.79 5.74
N VAL A 17 -1.75 5.61 6.27
CA VAL A 17 -1.07 5.46 7.55
C VAL A 17 0.43 5.43 7.32
N ASP A 18 1.13 6.37 7.94
CA ASP A 18 2.58 6.53 7.83
C ASP A 18 3.35 5.45 8.61
N ASN A 19 4.27 4.77 7.93
CA ASN A 19 5.21 3.81 8.52
C ASN A 19 4.60 2.90 9.61
N PRO A 20 3.47 2.19 9.36
CA PRO A 20 2.76 1.44 10.40
C PRO A 20 3.60 0.30 10.98
N HIS A 21 4.57 -0.21 10.21
CA HIS A 21 5.50 -1.27 10.60
C HIS A 21 6.48 -0.88 11.72
N THR A 22 6.57 0.40 12.07
CA THR A 22 7.37 0.89 13.21
C THR A 22 6.57 0.94 14.52
N LYS A 23 5.29 0.60 14.47
CA LYS A 23 4.37 0.54 15.62
C LYS A 23 3.92 -0.91 15.81
N PRO A 24 3.45 -1.32 17.01
CA PRO A 24 3.02 -2.69 17.23
C PRO A 24 1.90 -3.12 16.27
N VAL A 25 2.00 -4.34 15.72
CA VAL A 25 0.99 -4.88 14.80
C VAL A 25 -0.39 -4.98 15.48
N VAL A 26 -0.41 -5.49 16.73
CA VAL A 26 -1.64 -5.61 17.54
C VAL A 26 -2.33 -4.27 17.79
N PHE A 27 -1.57 -3.17 17.83
CA PHE A 27 -2.16 -1.84 17.96
C PHE A 27 -3.00 -1.51 16.73
N TRP A 28 -2.51 -1.80 15.52
CA TRP A 28 -3.27 -1.55 14.30
C TRP A 28 -4.47 -2.46 14.15
N GLU A 29 -4.34 -3.75 14.50
CA GLU A 29 -5.45 -4.69 14.55
C GLU A 29 -6.62 -4.14 15.38
N GLN A 30 -6.32 -3.65 16.60
CA GLN A 30 -7.31 -3.06 17.49
C GLN A 30 -7.89 -1.73 16.96
N VAL A 31 -7.04 -0.85 16.42
CA VAL A 31 -7.48 0.43 15.84
C VAL A 31 -8.45 0.21 14.69
N ILE A 32 -8.07 -0.66 13.74
CA ILE A 32 -8.85 -0.91 12.53
C ILE A 32 -10.15 -1.61 12.89
N ALA A 33 -10.11 -2.61 13.76
CA ALA A 33 -11.31 -3.29 14.23
C ALA A 33 -12.31 -2.35 14.92
N ASP A 34 -11.84 -1.45 15.81
CA ASP A 34 -12.73 -0.49 16.49
C ASP A 34 -13.38 0.49 15.50
N ILE A 35 -12.61 1.00 14.54
CA ILE A 35 -13.15 1.95 13.55
C ILE A 35 -14.12 1.23 12.62
N ASN A 36 -13.75 0.09 12.04
CA ASN A 36 -14.60 -0.61 11.08
C ASN A 36 -15.83 -1.28 11.71
N ALA A 37 -15.84 -1.52 13.04
CA ALA A 37 -17.04 -2.00 13.73
C ALA A 37 -18.21 -1.00 13.67
N THR A 38 -17.92 0.31 13.63
CA THR A 38 -18.95 1.36 13.51
C THR A 38 -19.02 1.97 12.11
N ASP A 39 -17.90 1.97 11.40
CA ASP A 39 -17.69 2.66 10.12
C ASP A 39 -16.95 1.74 9.13
N PRO A 40 -17.62 0.68 8.62
CA PRO A 40 -16.98 -0.35 7.80
C PRO A 40 -16.52 0.14 6.42
N ASP A 41 -16.96 1.32 5.99
CA ASP A 41 -16.55 1.97 4.74
C ASP A 41 -15.19 2.70 4.86
N VAL A 42 -14.63 2.84 6.07
CA VAL A 42 -13.31 3.47 6.26
C VAL A 42 -12.19 2.55 5.76
N ILE A 43 -11.32 3.11 4.92
CA ILE A 43 -10.18 2.42 4.30
C ILE A 43 -8.87 2.91 4.93
N PHE A 44 -8.02 1.96 5.32
CA PHE A 44 -6.66 2.20 5.76
C PHE A 44 -5.67 1.69 4.69
N LEU A 45 -4.77 2.58 4.27
CA LEU A 45 -3.65 2.27 3.38
C LEU A 45 -2.35 2.21 4.20
N ALA A 46 -1.71 1.04 4.26
CA ALA A 46 -0.44 0.86 4.94
C ALA A 46 0.74 1.30 4.06
N GLU A 47 1.45 2.35 4.46
CA GLU A 47 2.73 2.70 3.85
C GLU A 47 3.89 1.99 4.55
N ALA A 48 4.11 0.72 4.19
CA ALA A 48 5.10 -0.13 4.83
C ALA A 48 6.11 -0.70 3.83
N PHE A 49 7.17 0.04 3.55
CA PHE A 49 8.32 -0.46 2.79
C PHE A 49 9.29 -1.23 3.72
N THR A 50 8.93 -2.47 4.04
CA THR A 50 9.67 -3.32 4.99
C THR A 50 9.78 -4.75 4.48
N ARG A 51 10.21 -5.72 5.29
CA ARG A 51 10.32 -7.13 4.89
C ARG A 51 8.94 -7.75 4.59
N PRO A 52 8.85 -8.76 3.70
CA PRO A 52 7.57 -9.34 3.26
C PRO A 52 6.70 -9.86 4.42
N ALA A 53 7.30 -10.47 5.43
CA ALA A 53 6.57 -11.00 6.59
C ALA A 53 5.75 -9.92 7.32
N MET A 54 6.33 -8.74 7.51
CA MET A 54 5.64 -7.63 8.20
C MET A 54 4.57 -7.00 7.30
N MET A 55 4.83 -6.84 6.00
CA MET A 55 3.82 -6.33 5.06
C MET A 55 2.59 -7.24 5.02
N ARG A 56 2.80 -8.56 4.95
CA ARG A 56 1.71 -9.55 4.98
C ARG A 56 0.94 -9.50 6.31
N ALA A 57 1.66 -9.43 7.44
CA ALA A 57 1.03 -9.33 8.76
C ALA A 57 0.11 -8.12 8.86
N LEU A 58 0.55 -6.93 8.44
CA LEU A 58 -0.27 -5.71 8.48
C LEU A 58 -1.54 -5.85 7.61
N ALA A 59 -1.42 -6.36 6.39
CA ALA A 59 -2.57 -6.60 5.52
C ALA A 59 -3.57 -7.56 6.19
N GLN A 60 -3.09 -8.67 6.76
CA GLN A 60 -3.92 -9.65 7.46
C GLN A 60 -4.59 -9.09 8.73
N THR A 61 -4.01 -8.10 9.41
CA THR A 61 -4.62 -7.46 10.58
C THR A 61 -5.71 -6.45 10.26
N GLY A 62 -6.01 -6.22 8.98
CA GLY A 62 -7.18 -5.44 8.55
C GLY A 62 -6.88 -4.24 7.67
N PHE A 63 -5.62 -3.95 7.33
CA PHE A 63 -5.33 -2.88 6.38
C PHE A 63 -5.94 -3.20 5.01
N GLN A 64 -6.83 -2.33 4.54
CA GLN A 64 -7.57 -2.55 3.29
C GLN A 64 -6.69 -2.45 2.05
N GLN A 65 -5.66 -1.60 2.08
CA GLN A 65 -4.66 -1.44 1.02
C GLN A 65 -3.23 -1.45 1.57
N SER A 66 -2.27 -1.79 0.72
CA SER A 66 -0.84 -1.77 1.05
C SER A 66 -0.04 -1.10 -0.07
N TYR A 67 0.92 -0.25 0.31
CA TYR A 67 2.04 0.05 -0.59
C TYR A 67 2.84 -1.22 -0.89
N THR A 68 3.63 -1.20 -1.96
CA THR A 68 4.23 -2.40 -2.54
C THR A 68 5.68 -2.15 -2.98
N TYR A 69 6.36 -3.19 -3.45
CA TYR A 69 7.68 -3.05 -4.05
C TYR A 69 7.66 -2.58 -5.52
N PHE A 70 6.51 -2.11 -6.02
CA PHE A 70 6.31 -1.81 -7.44
C PHE A 70 7.41 -0.90 -8.03
N THR A 71 7.83 0.14 -7.32
CA THR A 71 8.87 1.09 -7.77
C THR A 71 10.24 0.44 -8.00
N TRP A 72 10.53 -0.67 -7.33
CA TRP A 72 11.77 -1.46 -7.46
C TRP A 72 11.57 -2.74 -8.29
N ARG A 73 10.51 -2.81 -9.11
CA ARG A 73 10.29 -3.88 -10.10
C ARG A 73 10.18 -3.23 -11.46
N ASN A 74 11.27 -3.23 -12.23
CA ASN A 74 11.37 -2.49 -13.49
C ASN A 74 11.74 -3.40 -14.67
N THR A 75 12.38 -4.54 -14.43
CA THR A 75 12.62 -5.52 -15.48
C THR A 75 11.39 -6.40 -15.71
N LYS A 76 11.32 -7.04 -16.88
CA LYS A 76 10.24 -7.97 -17.21
C LYS A 76 10.12 -9.10 -16.18
N THR A 77 11.24 -9.69 -15.79
CA THR A 77 11.28 -10.80 -14.82
C THR A 77 10.77 -10.33 -13.46
N GLU A 78 11.31 -9.23 -12.94
CA GLU A 78 10.88 -8.63 -11.67
C GLU A 78 9.38 -8.34 -11.62
N LEU A 79 8.84 -7.72 -12.67
CA LEU A 79 7.42 -7.41 -12.76
C LEU A 79 6.57 -8.69 -12.82
N THR A 80 6.98 -9.66 -13.64
CA THR A 80 6.23 -10.91 -13.81
C THR A 80 6.18 -11.69 -12.49
N GLU A 81 7.32 -11.87 -11.83
CA GLU A 81 7.41 -12.58 -10.55
C GLU A 81 6.59 -11.87 -9.47
N TYR A 82 6.75 -10.56 -9.35
CA TYR A 82 6.07 -9.81 -8.28
C TYR A 82 4.56 -9.73 -8.48
N LEU A 83 4.10 -9.54 -9.72
CA LEU A 83 2.66 -9.55 -9.98
C LEU A 83 2.07 -10.94 -9.83
N THR A 84 2.80 -11.99 -10.16
CA THR A 84 2.37 -13.38 -9.88
C THR A 84 2.18 -13.61 -8.39
N GLU A 85 3.08 -13.08 -7.55
CA GLU A 85 2.93 -13.13 -6.08
C GLU A 85 1.69 -12.35 -5.60
N LEU A 86 1.50 -11.13 -6.10
CA LEU A 86 0.40 -10.25 -5.68
C LEU A 86 -0.97 -10.73 -6.14
N SER A 87 -1.08 -11.26 -7.37
CA SER A 87 -2.33 -11.79 -7.93
C SER A 87 -2.61 -13.24 -7.52
N GLY A 88 -1.64 -13.91 -6.90
CA GLY A 88 -1.77 -15.27 -6.37
C GLY A 88 -2.41 -15.30 -4.99
N GLU A 89 -1.85 -16.11 -4.09
CA GLU A 89 -2.38 -16.28 -2.72
C GLU A 89 -2.45 -14.96 -1.93
N SER A 90 -1.59 -13.99 -2.24
CA SER A 90 -1.56 -12.70 -1.55
C SER A 90 -2.84 -11.87 -1.75
N ALA A 91 -3.53 -12.05 -2.89
CA ALA A 91 -4.76 -11.32 -3.20
C ALA A 91 -5.89 -11.60 -2.21
N ALA A 92 -5.84 -12.74 -1.49
CA ALA A 92 -6.83 -13.09 -0.47
C ALA A 92 -6.82 -12.15 0.74
N TYR A 93 -5.70 -11.46 1.00
CA TYR A 93 -5.54 -10.59 2.18
C TYR A 93 -4.89 -9.23 1.90
N MET A 94 -4.23 -9.03 0.76
CA MET A 94 -3.53 -7.79 0.43
C MET A 94 -4.09 -7.19 -0.87
N ARG A 95 -4.48 -5.91 -0.83
CA ARG A 95 -4.83 -5.14 -2.03
C ARG A 95 -3.73 -4.12 -2.32
N PRO A 96 -2.98 -4.27 -3.42
CA PRO A 96 -1.85 -3.40 -3.71
C PRO A 96 -2.31 -2.01 -4.15
N ASN A 97 -1.57 -0.97 -3.74
CA ASN A 97 -1.67 0.38 -4.28
C ASN A 97 -0.34 0.73 -4.98
N PHE A 98 -0.37 0.85 -6.31
CA PHE A 98 0.81 1.09 -7.15
C PHE A 98 1.05 2.58 -7.37
N PHE A 99 1.72 3.20 -6.39
CA PHE A 99 2.35 4.50 -6.61
C PHE A 99 3.54 4.36 -7.57
N VAL A 100 3.52 5.12 -8.68
CA VAL A 100 4.62 5.17 -9.65
C VAL A 100 5.85 5.91 -9.10
N ASN A 101 5.61 6.86 -8.20
CA ASN A 101 6.60 7.59 -7.40
C ASN A 101 5.94 8.07 -6.10
N THR A 102 6.75 8.45 -5.12
CA THR A 102 6.28 9.13 -3.90
C THR A 102 7.19 10.34 -3.63
N PRO A 103 6.85 11.23 -2.68
CA PRO A 103 7.77 12.29 -2.26
C PRO A 103 9.16 11.78 -1.85
N ASP A 104 9.25 10.54 -1.37
CA ASP A 104 10.48 9.91 -0.89
C ASP A 104 11.15 8.98 -1.93
N ILE A 105 10.44 8.60 -3.00
CA ILE A 105 10.90 7.62 -3.99
C ILE A 105 10.83 8.19 -5.40
N LEU A 106 12.00 8.56 -5.94
CA LEU A 106 12.24 8.79 -7.36
C LEU A 106 13.25 7.75 -7.87
N HIS A 107 12.74 6.63 -8.38
CA HIS A 107 13.57 5.50 -8.79
C HIS A 107 14.52 5.86 -9.96
N GLU A 108 15.72 5.26 -9.99
CA GLU A 108 16.75 5.48 -11.02
C GLU A 108 16.21 5.30 -12.46
N TYR A 109 15.33 4.32 -12.66
CA TYR A 109 14.61 4.10 -13.93
C TYR A 109 13.93 5.37 -14.47
N LEU A 110 13.27 6.16 -13.59
CA LEU A 110 12.63 7.42 -13.96
C LEU A 110 13.66 8.55 -14.16
N GLN A 111 14.74 8.56 -13.36
CA GLN A 111 15.80 9.57 -13.48
C GLN A 111 16.54 9.46 -14.83
N GLN A 112 16.85 8.24 -15.27
CA GLN A 112 17.63 8.00 -16.48
C GLN A 112 16.76 7.88 -17.74
N GLY A 113 15.54 7.38 -17.61
CA GLY A 113 14.69 7.08 -18.76
C GLY A 113 13.85 8.24 -19.31
N GLY A 114 13.85 9.40 -18.63
CA GLY A 114 13.11 10.59 -19.06
C GLY A 114 11.61 10.33 -19.24
N ARG A 115 10.94 11.15 -20.05
CA ARG A 115 9.48 11.04 -20.31
C ARG A 115 9.01 9.63 -20.69
N PRO A 116 9.69 8.87 -21.58
CA PRO A 116 9.27 7.51 -21.91
C PRO A 116 9.19 6.57 -20.71
N ALA A 117 10.07 6.71 -19.72
CA ALA A 117 10.00 5.92 -18.49
C ALA A 117 8.78 6.28 -17.63
N PHE A 118 8.42 7.57 -17.54
CA PHE A 118 7.18 7.98 -16.85
C PHE A 118 5.94 7.41 -17.53
N GLU A 119 5.88 7.45 -18.86
CA GLU A 119 4.78 6.87 -19.64
C GLU A 119 4.68 5.36 -19.41
N ALA A 120 5.80 4.63 -19.47
CA ALA A 120 5.85 3.20 -19.23
C ALA A 120 5.37 2.84 -17.80
N ARG A 121 5.84 3.54 -16.77
CA ARG A 121 5.44 3.28 -15.38
C ARG A 121 3.97 3.61 -15.13
N ALA A 122 3.44 4.65 -15.75
CA ALA A 122 2.02 5.00 -15.66
C ALA A 122 1.12 3.91 -16.26
N VAL A 123 1.47 3.39 -17.45
CA VAL A 123 0.74 2.28 -18.06
C VAL A 123 0.80 1.04 -17.16
N LEU A 124 2.00 0.63 -16.74
CA LEU A 124 2.17 -0.55 -15.89
C LEU A 124 1.38 -0.44 -14.58
N ALA A 125 1.40 0.70 -13.89
CA ALA A 125 0.68 0.86 -12.63
C ALA A 125 -0.85 0.84 -12.80
N ALA A 126 -1.35 1.31 -13.95
CA ALA A 126 -2.78 1.44 -14.20
C ALA A 126 -3.43 0.15 -14.74
N THR A 127 -2.66 -0.76 -15.33
CA THR A 127 -3.19 -1.96 -16.01
C THR A 127 -2.80 -3.29 -15.38
N LEU A 128 -1.91 -3.29 -14.38
CA LEU A 128 -1.50 -4.48 -13.64
C LEU A 128 -2.30 -4.68 -12.36
#